data_AF-A0A351WWQ2-F1
#
_entry.id   AF-A0A351WWQ2-F1
#
_cell.length_a   1.000
_cell.length_b   1.000
_cell.length_c   1.000
_cell.angle_alpha   90.00
_cell.angle_beta   90.00
_cell.angle_gamma   90.00
#
_symmetry.space_group_name_H-M   'P 1'
#
loop_
_entity.id
_entity.type
_entity.pdbx_description
1 polymer ?
#
loop_
_entity_poly.entity_id
_entity_poly.type
_entity_poly.pdbx_seq_one_letter_code
_entity_poly.pdbx_strand_id
1 'polypeptide(L)' 'MLLEQLIEKANQEPEFDWDAYYNWLFTQDAGRELEGFTFWGCKSCLTINMLYLPARYGKCRCCSLIYLPGS' A
#
# COMPACT_ATOMS: atom_id res chain seq x y z
N MET A 1 24.08 -3.98 25.68
CA MET A 1 22.71 -3.70 26.17
C MET A 1 22.42 -4.64 27.32
N LEU A 2 21.83 -4.13 28.40
CA LEU A 2 21.47 -4.90 29.60
C LEU A 2 20.08 -5.54 29.42
N LEU A 3 19.86 -6.74 29.97
CA LEU A 3 18.62 -7.53 29.81
C LEU A 3 17.37 -6.75 30.24
N GLU A 4 17.49 -5.94 31.28
CA GLU A 4 16.42 -5.11 31.83
C GLU A 4 15.90 -4.08 30.82
N GLN A 5 16.80 -3.47 30.04
CA GLN A 5 16.45 -2.51 28.99
C GLN A 5 15.75 -3.17 27.79
N LEU A 6 16.02 -4.45 27.54
CA LEU A 6 15.35 -5.23 26.50
C LEU A 6 13.93 -5.62 26.91
N ILE A 7 13.73 -5.94 28.19
CA ILE A 7 12.40 -6.24 28.75
C ILE A 7 11.54 -4.97 28.79
N GLU A 8 12.10 -3.82 29.17
CA GLU A 8 11.40 -2.52 29.11
C GLU A 8 10.93 -2.18 27.70
N LYS A 9 11.79 -2.34 26.68
CA LYS A 9 11.42 -2.11 25.27
C LYS A 9 10.38 -3.09 24.75
N ALA A 10 10.42 -4.36 25.15
CA ALA A 10 9.45 -5.37 24.73
C ALA A 10 8.06 -5.17 25.36
N ASN A 11 8.00 -4.49 26.51
CA ASN A 11 6.75 -4.15 27.19
C ASN A 11 6.12 -2.84 26.70
N GLN A 12 6.80 -2.08 25.84
CA GLN A 12 6.21 -0.93 25.15
C GLN A 12 5.32 -1.44 24.01
N GLU A 13 4.14 -0.85 23.85
CA GLU A 13 3.29 -1.14 22.69
C GLU A 13 4.09 -0.79 21.43
N PRO A 14 4.30 -1.74 20.50
CA PRO A 14 5.13 -1.48 19.33
C PRO A 14 4.52 -0.35 18.50
N GLU A 15 5.23 0.79 18.43
CA GLU A 15 4.89 1.89 17.53
C GLU A 15 5.31 1.51 16.10
N PHE A 16 4.73 0.45 15.56
CA PHE A 16 4.84 0.15 14.14
C PHE A 16 3.84 1.03 13.41
N ASP A 17 4.36 2.14 12.89
CA ASP A 17 3.64 2.95 11.91
C ASP A 17 3.58 2.16 10.59
N TRP A 18 2.60 1.26 10.51
CA TRP A 18 2.33 0.45 9.33
C TRP A 18 1.98 1.34 8.13
N ASP A 19 1.38 2.51 8.35
CA ASP A 19 1.06 3.45 7.29
C ASP A 19 2.34 4.03 6.68
N ALA A 20 3.31 4.44 7.50
CA ALA A 20 4.63 4.86 7.04
C ALA A 20 5.38 3.71 6.33
N TYR A 21 5.32 2.48 6.87
CA TYR A 21 5.93 1.32 6.23
C TYR A 21 5.35 1.03 4.85
N TYR A 22 4.02 0.99 4.72
CA TYR A 22 3.35 0.74 3.43
C TYR A 22 3.55 1.89 2.45
N ASN A 23 3.52 3.14 2.92
CA ASN A 23 3.84 4.30 2.08
C ASN A 23 5.26 4.22 1.53
N TRP A 24 6.25 3.89 2.38
CA TRP A 24 7.62 3.65 1.92
C TRP A 24 7.69 2.52 0.89
N LEU A 25 7.10 1.36 1.21
CA LEU A 25 7.12 0.17 0.35
C LEU A 25 6.53 0.45 -1.04
N PHE A 26 5.37 1.10 -1.11
CA PHE A 26 4.72 1.41 -2.38
C PHE A 26 5.40 2.55 -3.15
N THR A 27 6.04 3.49 -2.45
CA THR A 27 6.92 4.48 -3.09
C THR A 27 8.11 3.80 -3.76
N GLN A 28 8.70 2.78 -3.13
CA GLN A 28 9.78 1.99 -3.74
C GLN A 28 9.29 1.21 -4.97
N ASP A 29 8.13 0.56 -4.89
CA ASP A 29 7.55 -0.21 -6.02
C ASP A 29 7.18 0.70 -7.21
N ALA A 30 6.61 1.88 -6.94
CA ALA A 30 6.19 2.83 -7.97
C ALA A 30 7.35 3.64 -8.59
N GLY A 31 8.51 3.71 -7.92
CA GLY A 31 9.67 4.50 -8.35
C GLY A 31 9.46 6.02 -8.32
N ARG A 32 8.44 6.49 -7.59
CA ARG A 32 8.08 7.91 -7.43
C ARG A 32 7.30 8.11 -6.14
N GLU A 33 7.27 9.34 -5.63
CA GLU A 33 6.40 9.70 -4.51
C GLU A 33 4.93 9.51 -4.87
N LEU A 34 4.17 8.99 -3.90
CA LEU A 34 2.74 8.71 -4.02
C LEU A 34 1.98 9.59 -3.04
N GLU A 35 0.83 10.10 -3.48
CA GLU A 35 -0.12 10.78 -2.58
C GLU A 35 -0.97 9.77 -1.78
N GLY A 36 -0.98 8.51 -2.23
CA GLY A 36 -1.69 7.41 -1.60
C GLY A 36 -1.91 6.25 -2.56
N PHE A 37 -2.72 5.29 -2.14
CA PHE A 37 -3.11 4.15 -2.96
C PHE A 37 -4.57 3.78 -2.70
N THR A 38 -5.20 3.14 -3.69
CA THR A 38 -6.56 2.60 -3.56
C THR A 38 -6.65 1.24 -4.24
N PHE A 39 -7.73 0.52 -3.95
CA PHE A 39 -8.00 -0.80 -4.51
C PHE A 39 -9.28 -0.76 -5.33
N TRP A 40 -9.31 -1.53 -6.42
CA TRP A 40 -10.53 -1.73 -7.20
C TRP A 40 -10.64 -3.18 -7.68
N GLY A 41 -11.87 -3.70 -7.63
CA GLY A 41 -12.20 -5.02 -8.15
C GLY A 41 -12.53 -4.95 -9.63
N CYS A 42 -11.85 -5.77 -10.45
CA CYS A 42 -12.19 -5.88 -11.86
C CYS A 42 -13.56 -6.56 -12.04
N LYS A 43 -14.51 -5.89 -12.67
CA LYS A 43 -15.86 -6.44 -12.94
C LYS A 43 -15.86 -7.61 -13.94
N SER A 44 -14.80 -7.76 -14.74
CA SER A 44 -14.71 -8.81 -15.76
C SER A 44 -14.07 -10.10 -15.23
N CYS A 45 -12.91 -10.01 -14.56
CA CYS A 45 -12.15 -11.18 -14.11
C CYS A 45 -12.02 -11.29 -12.58
N LEU A 46 -12.75 -10.44 -11.83
CA LEU A 46 -12.82 -10.41 -10.36
C LEU A 46 -11.47 -10.22 -9.64
N THR A 47 -10.42 -9.85 -10.38
CA THR A 47 -9.11 -9.58 -9.82
C THR A 47 -9.13 -8.25 -9.05
N ILE A 48 -8.64 -8.25 -7.81
CA ILE A 48 -8.38 -7.03 -7.04
C ILE A 48 -7.08 -6.41 -7.53
N ASN A 49 -7.15 -5.15 -7.95
CA ASN A 49 -6.01 -4.38 -8.42
C ASN A 49 -5.71 -3.23 -7.46
N MET A 50 -4.44 -2.85 -7.41
CA MET A 50 -3.97 -1.67 -6.69
C MET A 50 -3.81 -0.51 -7.69
N LEU A 51 -4.08 0.71 -7.24
CA LEU A 51 -3.91 1.92 -8.02
C LEU A 51 -3.16 2.96 -7.18
N TYR A 52 -2.00 3.39 -7.66
CA TYR A 52 -1.18 4.42 -7.03
C TYR A 52 -1.66 5.82 -7.41
N LEU A 53 -1.95 6.69 -6.42
CA LEU A 53 -2.43 8.05 -6.64
C LEU A 53 -1.25 9.03 -6.87
N PRO A 54 -1.42 10.08 -7.70
CA PRO A 54 -2.63 10.51 -8.40
C PRO A 54 -2.75 9.91 -9.82
N ALA A 55 -3.18 8.65 -9.95
CA ALA A 55 -3.43 8.04 -11.26
C ALA A 55 -4.80 8.44 -11.82
N ARG A 56 -4.83 8.76 -13.13
CA ARG A 56 -6.05 9.07 -13.88
C ARG A 56 -6.87 7.83 -14.26
N TYR A 57 -6.21 6.68 -14.37
CA TYR A 57 -6.82 5.41 -14.72
C TYR A 57 -5.99 4.25 -14.17
N GLY A 58 -6.62 3.11 -13.96
CA GLY A 58 -5.97 1.85 -13.63
C GLY A 58 -6.08 0.84 -14.77
N LYS A 59 -5.20 -0.16 -14.79
CA LYS A 59 -5.28 -1.30 -15.71
C LYS A 59 -5.32 -2.58 -14.90
N CYS A 60 -6.25 -3.49 -15.23
CA CYS A 60 -6.32 -4.77 -14.55
C CYS A 60 -5.08 -5.60 -14.86
N ARG A 61 -4.41 -6.13 -13.83
CA ARG A 61 -3.22 -6.98 -13.99
C ARG A 61 -3.50 -8.34 -14.66
N CYS A 62 -4.76 -8.76 -14.71
CA CYS A 62 -5.16 -10.05 -15.27
C CYS A 62 -5.69 -9.90 -16.71
N CYS A 63 -6.79 -9.17 -16.91
CA CYS A 63 -7.43 -9.07 -18.23
C CYS A 63 -7.14 -7.76 -18.99
N SER A 64 -6.26 -6.90 -18.46
CA SER A 64 -5.94 -5.60 -19.07
C SER A 64 -7.10 -4.58 -19.19
N LEU A 65 -8.26 -4.87 -18.60
CA LEU A 65 -9.40 -3.94 -18.57
C LEU A 65 -9.02 -2.61 -17.89
N ILE A 66 -9.41 -1.50 -18.50
CA ILE A 66 -9.16 -0.16 -17.96
C ILE A 66 -10.23 0.21 -16.92
N TYR A 67 -9.78 0.75 -15.80
CA TYR A 67 -10.61 1.33 -14.74
C TYR A 67 -10.45 2.84 -14.71
N LEU A 68 -11.56 3.55 -14.62
CA LEU A 68 -11.61 5.00 -14.48
C LEU A 68 -12.21 5.32 -13.10
N PRO A 69 -11.40 5.82 -12.14
CA PRO A 69 -11.92 6.27 -10.86
C PRO A 69 -12.79 7.52 -11.08
N GLY A 70 -14.09 7.44 -10.79
CA GLY A 70 -15.02 8.59 -10.86
C GLY A 70 -16.13 8.51 -11.92
N SER A 71 -16.30 7.38 -12.62
CA SER A 71 -17.47 7.09 -13.45
C SER A 71 -18.59 6.39 -12.67
#